data_AF-A0A7X9DYH5-F1
#
_entry.id   AF-A0A7X9DYH5-F1
#
_cell.length_a   1.000
_cell.length_b   1.000
_cell.length_c   1.000
_cell.angle_alpha   90.00
_cell.angle_beta   90.00
_cell.angle_gamma   90.00
#
_symmetry.space_group_name_H-M   'P 1'
#
loop_
_entity.id
_entity.type
_entity.pdbx_description
1 polymer ?
#
loop_
_entity_poly.entity_id
_entity_poly.type
_entity_poly.pdbx_seq_one_letter_code
_entity_poly.pdbx_strand_id
1 'polypeptide(L)'
;MSVLHLPVGKKALSGYLDIRPRDEGFFGAGSAERELEVSFGESEAALVRLRRAGQRLQLAYTGPEGEAFRRWLRVNFRTRRVRGPRGVLVLQALGGDRYQARAESLRQAQVEELYIGERVYLMGARPRSLLNPAIAELDERLGRISLPPPAPTAVLRQRITEELVAGGWITGQAAGGGLLLEAGLRRSGAELHLVLEPTDLYPALLRLAAGFSHHQIDLGAVLVADGALAQKYRSKTSLPPASLERAKRDVEALPFLVQWPLCLFALSLRRTLKRGT
;
A
#
# COMPACT_ATOMS: atom_id res chain seq x y z
N MET A 1 16.05 12.26 -2.90
CA MET A 1 15.43 13.50 -2.40
C MET A 1 14.20 13.11 -1.60
N SER A 2 14.14 13.46 -0.33
CA SER A 2 13.02 13.08 0.55
C SER A 2 11.83 14.03 0.37
N VAL A 3 10.63 13.48 0.46
CA VAL A 3 9.37 14.21 0.27
C VAL A 3 8.39 13.80 1.37
N LEU A 4 7.71 14.75 1.97
CA LEU A 4 6.73 14.54 3.03
C LEU A 4 5.34 15.02 2.61
N HIS A 5 4.31 14.20 2.84
CA HIS A 5 2.92 14.50 2.53
C HIS A 5 2.10 14.74 3.80
N LEU A 6 1.65 15.96 4.00
CA LEU A 6 0.98 16.42 5.21
C LEU A 6 -0.48 16.81 4.94
N PRO A 7 -1.47 16.14 5.52
CA PRO A 7 -2.87 16.51 5.33
C PRO A 7 -3.19 17.87 5.97
N VAL A 8 -3.76 18.80 5.20
CA VAL A 8 -4.07 20.15 5.66
C VAL A 8 -5.49 20.23 6.17
N GLY A 9 -5.65 20.35 7.49
CA GLY A 9 -6.96 20.53 8.16
C GLY A 9 -7.26 21.97 8.56
N LYS A 10 -8.36 22.19 9.31
CA LYS A 10 -8.73 23.51 9.86
C LYS A 10 -7.61 24.11 10.74
N LYS A 11 -6.95 23.26 11.55
CA LYS A 11 -5.84 23.67 12.43
C LYS A 11 -4.62 24.16 11.65
N ALA A 12 -4.24 23.50 10.56
CA ALA A 12 -3.19 23.96 9.65
C ALA A 12 -3.42 25.42 9.22
N LEU A 13 -4.64 25.78 8.84
CA LEU A 13 -4.92 27.15 8.39
C LEU A 13 -4.96 28.19 9.52
N SER A 14 -4.97 27.75 10.78
CA SER A 14 -4.87 28.63 11.94
C SER A 14 -3.43 29.03 12.29
N GLY A 15 -2.40 28.39 11.74
CA GLY A 15 -1.00 28.84 11.92
C GLY A 15 -0.01 27.75 12.32
N TYR A 16 -0.44 26.51 12.47
CA TYR A 16 0.44 25.41 12.86
C TYR A 16 -0.01 24.10 12.23
N LEU A 17 0.96 23.26 11.86
CA LEU A 17 0.73 21.95 11.27
C LEU A 17 1.38 20.87 12.15
N ASP A 18 0.55 19.96 12.67
CA ASP A 18 1.00 18.84 13.50
C ASP A 18 1.72 17.78 12.64
N ILE A 19 2.96 17.47 13.00
CA ILE A 19 3.76 16.39 12.41
C ILE A 19 3.49 15.09 13.17
N ARG A 20 3.35 13.99 12.44
CA ARG A 20 3.11 12.67 13.04
C ARG A 20 4.44 12.11 13.55
N PRO A 21 4.46 11.31 14.63
CA PRO A 21 5.70 10.73 15.18
C PRO A 21 6.58 10.03 14.14
N ARG A 22 5.95 9.27 13.23
CA ARG A 22 6.65 8.56 12.15
C ARG A 22 7.30 9.48 11.09
N ASP A 23 6.85 10.73 11.00
CA ASP A 23 7.30 11.71 10.01
C ASP A 23 8.34 12.67 10.62
N GLU A 24 8.63 12.58 11.93
CA GLU A 24 9.57 13.47 12.63
C GLU A 24 11.00 13.36 12.05
N GLY A 25 11.42 12.16 11.65
CA GLY A 25 12.73 11.91 11.05
C GLY A 25 12.99 12.68 9.75
N PHE A 26 11.95 13.14 9.05
CA PHE A 26 12.07 13.97 7.85
C PHE A 26 12.79 15.30 8.11
N PHE A 27 12.64 15.85 9.32
CA PHE A 27 13.27 17.09 9.73
C PHE A 27 14.64 16.87 10.41
N GLY A 28 15.15 15.63 10.42
CA GLY A 28 16.40 15.28 11.10
C GLY A 28 16.26 15.10 12.61
N ALA A 29 17.34 14.66 13.25
CA ALA A 29 17.39 14.46 14.70
C ALA A 29 17.51 15.81 15.42
N GLY A 30 16.44 16.25 16.09
CA GLY A 30 16.49 17.48 16.87
C GLY A 30 15.19 17.76 17.62
N SER A 31 15.26 17.76 18.94
CA SER A 31 14.17 18.19 19.84
C SER A 31 14.17 19.70 20.10
N ALA A 32 15.15 20.43 19.57
CA ALA A 32 15.28 21.87 19.74
C ALA A 32 14.39 22.63 18.74
N GLU A 33 13.90 23.79 19.15
CA GLU A 33 13.19 24.73 18.27
C GLU A 33 14.14 25.24 17.18
N ARG A 34 13.71 25.21 15.91
CA ARG A 34 14.55 25.57 14.75
C ARG A 34 13.73 26.35 13.73
N GLU A 35 14.37 27.29 13.06
CA GLU A 35 13.77 28.01 11.93
C GLU A 35 14.06 27.28 10.63
N LEU A 36 13.02 27.07 9.85
CA LEU A 36 13.08 26.44 8.54
C LEU A 36 12.63 27.45 7.50
N GLU A 37 13.35 27.51 6.39
CA GLU A 37 12.94 28.27 5.22
C GLU A 37 12.05 27.39 4.34
N VAL A 38 10.83 27.85 4.08
CA VAL A 38 9.89 27.16 3.20
C VAL A 38 9.61 28.03 1.98
N SER A 39 10.06 27.60 0.81
CA SER A 39 9.73 28.21 -0.48
C SER A 39 8.41 27.67 -1.00
N PHE A 40 7.54 28.52 -1.55
CA PHE A 40 6.23 28.16 -2.08
C PHE A 40 5.81 29.11 -3.22
N GLY A 41 4.83 28.70 -4.01
CA GLY A 41 4.48 29.44 -5.23
C GLY A 41 5.64 29.43 -6.23
N GLU A 42 5.69 30.43 -7.10
CA GLU A 42 6.76 30.55 -8.11
C GLU A 42 8.04 31.17 -7.55
N SER A 43 7.96 31.98 -6.48
CA SER A 43 9.12 32.75 -5.99
C SER A 43 8.98 33.27 -4.54
N GLU A 44 8.02 32.77 -3.75
CA GLU A 44 7.86 33.21 -2.35
C GLU A 44 8.59 32.28 -1.39
N ALA A 45 9.05 32.83 -0.25
CA ALA A 45 9.62 32.07 0.85
C ALA A 45 9.16 32.65 2.20
N ALA A 46 9.08 31.80 3.22
CA ALA A 46 8.75 32.19 4.58
C ALA A 46 9.58 31.40 5.58
N LEU A 47 9.90 32.04 6.70
CA LEU A 47 10.46 31.35 7.86
C LEU A 47 9.32 30.72 8.68
N VAL A 48 9.45 29.43 8.95
CA VAL A 48 8.53 28.66 9.80
C VAL A 48 9.32 28.00 10.91
N ARG A 49 8.74 27.93 12.10
CA ARG A 49 9.41 27.33 13.27
C ARG A 49 8.99 25.88 13.43
N LEU A 50 9.96 24.99 13.42
CA LEU A 50 9.79 23.63 13.87
C LEU A 50 9.95 23.61 15.39
N ARG A 51 8.89 23.26 16.11
CA ARG A 51 8.91 23.21 17.58
C ARG A 51 8.14 22.02 18.11
N ARG A 52 8.48 21.58 19.32
CA ARG A 52 7.73 20.55 20.04
C ARG A 52 6.69 21.21 20.94
N ALA A 53 5.42 20.87 20.76
CA ALA A 53 4.31 21.32 21.59
C ALA A 53 3.74 20.11 22.35
N GLY A 54 4.18 19.94 23.60
CA GLY A 54 3.92 18.72 24.37
C GLY A 54 4.62 17.50 23.75
N GLN A 55 3.85 16.47 23.39
CA GLN A 55 4.38 15.24 22.79
C GLN A 55 4.46 15.28 21.25
N ARG A 56 4.09 16.40 20.60
CA ARG A 56 3.97 16.49 19.14
C ARG A 56 4.90 17.54 18.57
N LEU A 57 5.57 17.19 17.48
CA LEU A 57 6.31 18.15 16.66
C LEU A 57 5.33 18.95 15.79
N GLN A 58 5.55 20.26 15.66
CA GLN A 58 4.70 21.18 14.90
C GLN A 58 5.54 22.11 14.03
N LEU A 59 5.05 22.37 12.81
CA LEU A 59 5.49 23.50 12.00
C LEU A 59 4.59 24.70 12.32
N ALA A 60 5.12 25.69 13.02
CA ALA A 60 4.45 26.93 13.37
C ALA A 60 4.87 28.05 12.41
N TYR A 61 3.89 28.70 11.79
CA TYR A 61 4.06 29.89 10.95
C TYR A 61 3.19 31.01 11.51
N THR A 62 3.28 31.17 12.84
CA THR A 62 2.61 32.21 13.61
C THR A 62 3.54 33.40 13.72
N GLY A 63 3.17 34.53 13.09
CA GLY A 63 3.98 35.74 13.09
C GLY A 63 3.98 36.40 11.70
N PRO A 64 4.60 37.58 11.57
CA PRO A 64 4.69 38.30 10.30
C PRO A 64 5.47 37.50 9.24
N GLU A 65 6.54 36.82 9.64
CA GLU A 65 7.41 36.02 8.76
C GLU A 65 6.68 34.83 8.13
N GLY A 66 5.75 34.21 8.87
CA GLY A 66 4.95 33.08 8.41
C GLY A 66 3.64 33.47 7.73
N GLU A 67 3.30 34.76 7.66
CA GLU A 67 1.99 35.22 7.18
C GLU A 67 1.79 34.92 5.68
N ALA A 68 2.83 35.14 4.87
CA ALA A 68 2.80 34.83 3.44
C ALA A 68 2.48 33.35 3.21
N PHE A 69 3.16 32.45 3.92
CA PHE A 69 2.89 31.01 3.84
C PHE A 69 1.48 30.66 4.30
N ARG A 70 1.00 31.26 5.39
CA ARG A 70 -0.38 31.06 5.88
C ARG A 70 -1.41 31.53 4.85
N ARG A 71 -1.17 32.65 4.18
CA ARG A 71 -2.03 33.19 3.13
C ARG A 71 -2.06 32.26 1.93
N TRP A 72 -0.90 31.82 1.47
CA TRP A 72 -0.77 30.82 0.41
C TRP A 72 -1.51 29.52 0.74
N LEU A 73 -1.39 28.99 1.97
CA LEU A 73 -2.15 27.82 2.41
C LEU A 73 -3.67 28.05 2.35
N ARG A 74 -4.16 29.24 2.72
CA ARG A 74 -5.61 29.56 2.67
C ARG A 74 -6.14 29.65 1.24
N VAL A 75 -5.34 30.19 0.31
CA VAL A 75 -5.68 30.28 -1.11
C VAL A 75 -5.78 28.88 -1.71
N ASN A 76 -4.79 28.02 -1.44
CA ASN A 76 -4.70 26.68 -2.01
C ASN A 76 -5.65 25.66 -1.35
N PHE A 77 -5.90 25.78 -0.04
CA PHE A 77 -6.74 24.86 0.72
C PHE A 77 -8.03 25.53 1.21
N ARG A 78 -8.95 25.83 0.26
CA ARG A 78 -10.24 26.50 0.50
C ARG A 78 -11.03 25.92 1.69
N THR A 79 -11.73 26.79 2.39
CA THR A 79 -12.65 26.45 3.48
C THR A 79 -13.86 25.66 2.98
N ARG A 80 -14.00 24.40 3.44
CA ARG A 80 -15.23 23.62 3.33
C ARG A 80 -15.93 23.55 4.69
N ARG A 81 -17.28 23.47 4.66
CA ARG A 81 -18.12 23.21 5.84
C ARG A 81 -17.93 21.80 6.41
N VAL A 82 -17.49 20.84 5.59
CA VAL A 82 -17.34 19.42 5.96
C VAL A 82 -16.05 19.16 6.74
N ARG A 83 -16.11 18.28 7.73
CA ARG A 83 -14.98 17.83 8.56
C ARG A 83 -14.02 16.95 7.73
N GLY A 84 -12.72 17.24 7.75
CA GLY A 84 -11.69 16.44 7.06
C GLY A 84 -10.50 17.25 6.54
N PRO A 85 -9.46 16.59 6.00
CA PRO A 85 -8.38 17.28 5.31
C PRO A 85 -8.92 17.95 4.03
N ARG A 86 -8.36 19.11 3.68
CA ARG A 86 -8.76 19.94 2.54
C ARG A 86 -7.94 19.67 1.29
N GLY A 87 -6.75 19.12 1.50
CA GLY A 87 -5.74 18.74 0.52
C GLY A 87 -4.52 18.24 1.27
N VAL A 88 -3.42 18.11 0.55
CA VAL A 88 -2.14 17.67 1.10
C VAL A 88 -1.09 18.71 0.77
N LEU A 89 -0.39 19.17 1.81
CA LEU A 89 0.83 19.95 1.68
C LEU A 89 1.96 18.95 1.43
N VAL A 90 2.68 19.12 0.33
CA VAL A 90 3.86 18.32 0.04
C VAL A 90 5.08 19.18 0.31
N LEU A 91 5.96 18.69 1.18
CA LEU A 91 7.23 19.31 1.53
C LEU A 91 8.36 18.48 0.94
N GLN A 92 9.20 19.09 0.11
CA GLN A 92 10.39 18.47 -0.44
C GLN A 92 11.62 19.07 0.26
N ALA A 93 12.51 18.23 0.77
CA ALA A 93 13.75 18.71 1.35
C ALA A 93 14.72 19.16 0.24
N LEU A 94 15.19 20.40 0.32
CA LEU A 94 16.21 20.95 -0.58
C LEU A 94 17.63 20.83 0.00
N GLY A 95 17.74 20.43 1.27
CA GLY A 95 19.00 20.29 2.00
C GLY A 95 19.23 21.43 3.00
N GLY A 96 19.79 21.08 4.17
CA GLY A 96 19.76 21.95 5.35
C GLY A 96 18.33 22.13 5.85
N ASP A 97 18.05 23.26 6.50
CA ASP A 97 16.71 23.62 6.98
C ASP A 97 15.85 24.32 5.91
N ARG A 98 16.05 23.96 4.63
CA ARG A 98 15.34 24.52 3.47
C ARG A 98 14.43 23.50 2.82
N TYR A 99 13.19 23.92 2.57
CA TYR A 99 12.13 23.06 2.06
C TYR A 99 11.34 23.76 0.95
N GLN A 100 10.87 22.98 -0.02
CA GLN A 100 9.93 23.44 -1.02
C GLN A 100 8.53 22.90 -0.72
N ALA A 101 7.56 23.79 -0.60
CA ALA A 101 6.16 23.47 -0.38
C ALA A 101 5.37 23.56 -1.69
N ARG A 102 4.57 22.52 -1.95
CA ARG A 102 3.56 22.52 -3.01
C ARG A 102 2.23 22.00 -2.48
N ALA A 103 1.14 22.47 -3.08
CA ALA A 103 -0.20 22.03 -2.72
C ALA A 103 -0.67 20.92 -3.68
N GLU A 104 -1.09 19.78 -3.13
CA GLU A 104 -1.79 18.74 -3.88
C GLU A 104 -3.26 18.67 -3.43
N SER A 105 -4.17 18.53 -4.39
CA SER A 105 -5.55 18.15 -4.08
C SER A 105 -5.59 16.77 -3.44
N LEU A 106 -6.64 16.46 -2.66
CA LEU A 106 -6.81 15.11 -2.11
C LEU A 106 -6.80 14.04 -3.20
N ARG A 107 -7.33 14.33 -4.39
CA ARG A 107 -7.35 13.38 -5.50
C ARG A 107 -5.94 13.09 -6.03
N GLN A 108 -5.08 14.09 -6.12
CA GLN A 108 -3.68 13.92 -6.54
C GLN A 108 -2.84 13.19 -5.49
N ALA A 109 -3.12 13.42 -4.22
CA ALA A 109 -2.41 12.80 -3.11
C ALA A 109 -3.01 11.46 -2.68
N GLN A 110 -4.14 11.03 -3.23
CA GLN A 110 -4.73 9.72 -2.95
C GLN A 110 -3.97 8.63 -3.70
N VAL A 111 -3.64 7.57 -2.98
CA VAL A 111 -3.13 6.31 -3.52
C VAL A 111 -4.03 5.18 -3.07
N GLU A 112 -3.93 4.07 -3.77
CA GLU A 112 -4.49 2.82 -3.30
C GLU A 112 -3.37 1.91 -2.82
N GLU A 113 -3.54 1.41 -1.59
CA GLU A 113 -2.68 0.41 -0.99
C GLU A 113 -3.38 -0.96 -1.05
N LEU A 114 -2.62 -2.00 -1.35
CA LEU A 114 -3.08 -3.37 -1.28
C LEU A 114 -3.00 -3.88 0.16
N TYR A 115 -3.90 -4.79 0.51
CA TYR A 115 -3.85 -5.52 1.78
C TYR A 115 -4.58 -6.85 1.66
N ILE A 116 -4.29 -7.78 2.58
CA ILE A 116 -5.03 -9.02 2.75
C ILE A 116 -6.20 -8.77 3.71
N GLY A 117 -7.42 -8.87 3.18
CA GLY A 117 -8.64 -8.83 3.98
C GLY A 117 -8.88 -10.17 4.68
N GLU A 118 -9.83 -10.93 4.18
CA GLU A 118 -10.18 -12.25 4.68
C GLU A 118 -9.16 -13.34 4.29
N ARG A 119 -9.03 -14.36 5.14
CA ARG A 119 -8.13 -15.51 4.97
C ARG A 119 -8.90 -16.81 5.22
N VAL A 120 -8.85 -17.74 4.28
CA VAL A 120 -9.42 -19.08 4.40
C VAL A 120 -8.29 -20.10 4.37
N TYR A 121 -8.31 -21.04 5.31
CA TYR A 121 -7.31 -22.09 5.43
C TYR A 121 -7.98 -23.45 5.29
N LEU A 122 -7.45 -24.29 4.40
CA LEU A 122 -7.96 -25.63 4.12
C LEU A 122 -6.90 -26.68 4.50
N MET A 123 -7.34 -27.85 4.96
CA MET A 123 -6.50 -29.03 5.22
C MET A 123 -5.18 -28.78 5.96
N GLY A 124 -5.26 -28.15 7.14
CA GLY A 124 -4.06 -27.91 7.96
C GLY A 124 -3.08 -26.89 7.37
N ALA A 125 -3.50 -26.10 6.37
CA ALA A 125 -2.69 -25.01 5.84
C ALA A 125 -2.37 -23.93 6.89
N ARG A 126 -3.24 -23.71 7.88
CA ARG A 126 -3.05 -22.66 8.89
C ARG A 126 -1.70 -22.76 9.63
N PRO A 127 -1.34 -23.87 10.31
CA PRO A 127 -0.05 -23.98 10.98
C PRO A 127 1.13 -23.83 10.00
N ARG A 128 1.04 -24.39 8.78
CA ARG A 128 2.08 -24.27 7.76
C ARG A 128 2.28 -22.82 7.30
N SER A 129 1.18 -22.09 7.11
CA SER A 129 1.20 -20.70 6.66
C SER A 129 1.79 -19.75 7.69
N LEU A 130 1.52 -19.98 8.97
CA LEU A 130 2.06 -19.16 10.06
C LEU A 130 3.55 -19.39 10.28
N LEU A 131 4.03 -20.60 10.00
CA LEU A 131 5.44 -20.97 10.12
C LEU A 131 6.26 -20.63 8.86
N ASN A 132 5.61 -20.31 7.75
CA ASN A 132 6.28 -19.89 6.52
C ASN A 132 6.48 -18.36 6.51
N PRO A 133 7.73 -17.85 6.65
CA PRO A 133 7.97 -16.42 6.79
C PRO A 133 7.48 -15.60 5.59
N ALA A 134 7.55 -16.17 4.39
CA ALA A 134 7.13 -15.48 3.17
C ALA A 134 5.62 -15.26 3.10
N ILE A 135 4.83 -16.17 3.67
CA ILE A 135 3.38 -16.05 3.79
C ILE A 135 3.01 -15.11 4.95
N ALA A 136 3.75 -15.18 6.06
CA ALA A 136 3.55 -14.28 7.20
C ALA A 136 3.82 -12.80 6.85
N GLU A 137 4.84 -12.53 6.03
CA GLU A 137 5.20 -11.18 5.55
C GLU A 137 4.30 -10.67 4.41
N LEU A 138 3.40 -11.49 3.87
CA LEU A 138 2.71 -11.21 2.62
C LEU A 138 1.88 -9.91 2.70
N ASP A 139 1.14 -9.71 3.79
CA ASP A 139 0.31 -8.52 3.99
C ASP A 139 1.15 -7.24 4.12
N GLU A 140 2.28 -7.32 4.83
CA GLU A 140 3.21 -6.20 4.98
C GLU A 140 3.79 -5.79 3.62
N ARG A 141 4.23 -6.75 2.82
CA ARG A 141 4.79 -6.54 1.49
C ARG A 141 3.78 -5.94 0.54
N LEU A 142 2.58 -6.51 0.46
CA LEU A 142 1.49 -5.96 -0.35
C LEU A 142 1.16 -4.52 0.07
N GLY A 143 1.20 -4.22 1.36
CA GLY A 143 1.00 -2.87 1.90
C GLY A 143 2.04 -1.83 1.49
N ARG A 144 3.20 -2.24 0.95
CA ARG A 144 4.22 -1.33 0.39
C ARG A 144 3.88 -0.89 -1.03
N ILE A 145 3.04 -1.66 -1.72
CA ILE A 145 2.60 -1.35 -3.09
C ILE A 145 1.58 -0.20 -3.02
N SER A 146 2.00 0.96 -3.52
CA SER A 146 1.14 2.14 -3.69
C SER A 146 0.92 2.39 -5.17
N LEU A 147 -0.35 2.38 -5.60
CA LEU A 147 -0.72 2.59 -6.99
C LEU A 147 -1.45 3.93 -7.17
N PRO A 148 -1.08 4.75 -8.17
CA PRO A 148 -1.89 5.89 -8.55
C PRO A 148 -3.18 5.39 -9.21
N PRO A 149 -4.36 5.90 -8.83
CA PRO A 149 -5.60 5.55 -9.51
C PRO A 149 -5.76 6.37 -10.82
N PRO A 150 -6.08 5.75 -11.98
CA PRO A 150 -6.30 4.33 -12.25
C PRO A 150 -5.02 3.62 -12.76
N ALA A 151 -4.61 2.53 -12.09
CA ALA A 151 -3.56 1.63 -12.60
C ALA A 151 -4.21 0.48 -13.39
N PRO A 152 -3.71 0.08 -14.59
CA PRO A 152 -4.19 -1.11 -15.32
C PRO A 152 -3.91 -2.44 -14.60
N THR A 153 -4.69 -3.49 -14.89
CA THR A 153 -4.51 -4.84 -14.30
C THR A 153 -3.11 -5.41 -14.53
N ALA A 154 -2.54 -5.19 -15.72
CA ALA A 154 -1.17 -5.64 -16.04
C ALA A 154 -0.12 -4.97 -15.14
N VAL A 155 -0.28 -3.65 -14.88
CA VAL A 155 0.62 -2.91 -13.98
C VAL A 155 0.46 -3.39 -12.54
N LEU A 156 -0.78 -3.64 -12.09
CA LEU A 156 -1.03 -4.21 -10.76
C LEU A 156 -0.35 -5.58 -10.60
N ARG A 157 -0.52 -6.48 -11.58
CA ARG A 157 0.11 -7.80 -11.58
C ARG A 157 1.63 -7.68 -11.53
N GLN A 158 2.22 -6.87 -12.39
CA GLN A 158 3.66 -6.65 -12.43
C GLN A 158 4.19 -6.12 -11.10
N ARG A 159 3.54 -5.12 -10.49
CA ARG A 159 3.97 -4.54 -9.21
C ARG A 159 3.89 -5.55 -8.06
N ILE A 160 2.85 -6.36 -8.00
CA ILE A 160 2.74 -7.44 -7.02
C ILE A 160 3.88 -8.45 -7.23
N THR A 161 4.11 -8.87 -8.46
CA THR A 161 5.21 -9.80 -8.79
C THR A 161 6.57 -9.23 -8.38
N GLU A 162 6.88 -7.98 -8.72
CA GLU A 162 8.14 -7.31 -8.36
C GLU A 162 8.37 -7.30 -6.84
N GLU A 163 7.36 -6.91 -6.06
CA GLU A 163 7.47 -6.81 -4.59
C GLU A 163 7.62 -8.20 -3.93
N LEU A 164 6.94 -9.22 -4.46
CA LEU A 164 7.07 -10.58 -3.97
C LEU A 164 8.41 -11.20 -4.37
N VAL A 165 8.91 -10.95 -5.58
CA VAL A 165 10.25 -11.39 -5.98
C VAL A 165 11.32 -10.75 -5.09
N ALA A 166 11.18 -9.46 -4.75
CA ALA A 166 12.03 -8.80 -3.77
C ALA A 166 11.93 -9.42 -2.35
N GLY A 167 10.88 -10.21 -2.07
CA GLY A 167 10.72 -11.02 -0.86
C GLY A 167 11.28 -12.44 -0.92
N GLY A 168 11.96 -12.78 -2.01
CA GLY A 168 12.56 -14.09 -2.24
C GLY A 168 11.64 -15.10 -2.92
N TRP A 169 10.49 -14.66 -3.45
CA TRP A 169 9.69 -15.49 -4.35
C TRP A 169 10.35 -15.57 -5.73
N ILE A 170 10.15 -16.68 -6.43
CA ILE A 170 10.71 -16.94 -7.77
C ILE A 170 9.56 -17.04 -8.77
N THR A 171 9.68 -16.41 -9.93
CA THR A 171 8.66 -16.54 -10.98
C THR A 171 8.70 -17.93 -11.61
N GLY A 172 7.59 -18.65 -11.59
CA GLY A 172 7.48 -19.94 -12.28
C GLY A 172 7.64 -19.77 -13.80
N GLN A 173 8.43 -20.65 -14.44
CA GLN A 173 8.86 -20.50 -15.83
C GLN A 173 7.78 -20.77 -16.91
N ALA A 174 6.57 -21.22 -16.54
CA ALA A 174 5.56 -21.62 -17.52
C ALA A 174 4.28 -20.75 -17.49
N ALA A 175 3.57 -20.68 -18.63
CA ALA A 175 2.37 -19.86 -18.85
C ALA A 175 1.30 -20.01 -17.75
N GLY A 176 0.79 -18.88 -17.23
CA GLY A 176 -0.07 -18.80 -16.04
C GLY A 176 0.70 -18.65 -14.72
N GLY A 177 1.92 -18.11 -14.76
CA GLY A 177 2.99 -18.21 -13.75
C GLY A 177 2.58 -17.94 -12.31
N GLY A 178 2.64 -18.98 -11.48
CA GLY A 178 2.67 -18.86 -10.02
C GLY A 178 4.04 -18.36 -9.55
N LEU A 179 4.07 -17.87 -8.33
CA LEU A 179 5.28 -17.52 -7.59
C LEU A 179 5.67 -18.70 -6.71
N LEU A 180 6.90 -19.17 -6.83
CA LEU A 180 7.43 -20.32 -6.14
C LEU A 180 8.37 -19.89 -5.01
N LEU A 181 8.37 -20.66 -3.94
CA LEU A 181 9.39 -20.66 -2.91
C LEU A 181 9.97 -22.06 -2.84
N GLU A 182 11.25 -22.16 -3.17
CA GLU A 182 11.97 -23.42 -3.06
C GLU A 182 12.03 -23.87 -1.61
N ALA A 183 11.87 -25.18 -1.41
CA ALA A 183 11.77 -25.82 -0.11
C ALA A 183 13.05 -25.77 0.75
N GLY A 184 14.14 -25.14 0.28
CA GLY A 184 15.46 -25.07 0.92
C GLY A 184 15.47 -24.44 2.34
N LEU A 185 16.18 -23.32 2.54
CA LEU A 185 16.33 -22.69 3.88
C LEU A 185 15.00 -22.31 4.57
N ARG A 186 13.85 -22.35 3.86
CA ARG A 186 12.52 -21.93 4.34
C ARG A 186 11.59 -23.07 4.81
N ARG A 187 12.11 -24.28 5.03
CA ARG A 187 11.44 -25.43 5.71
C ARG A 187 10.15 -25.99 5.07
N SER A 188 9.57 -25.37 4.05
CA SER A 188 8.43 -25.89 3.28
C SER A 188 8.36 -25.22 1.90
N GLY A 189 8.25 -26.00 0.83
CA GLY A 189 8.02 -25.47 -0.52
C GLY A 189 6.63 -24.84 -0.60
N ALA A 190 6.51 -23.66 -1.20
CA ALA A 190 5.22 -23.00 -1.34
C ALA A 190 5.03 -22.41 -2.73
N GLU A 191 3.80 -22.46 -3.25
CA GLU A 191 3.44 -21.83 -4.51
C GLU A 191 2.24 -20.91 -4.31
N LEU A 192 2.37 -19.69 -4.82
CA LEU A 192 1.39 -18.62 -4.69
C LEU A 192 0.91 -18.19 -6.07
N HIS A 193 -0.41 -18.16 -6.26
CA HIS A 193 -1.04 -17.71 -7.48
C HIS A 193 -1.81 -16.42 -7.27
N LEU A 194 -1.70 -15.49 -8.21
CA LEU A 194 -2.45 -14.24 -8.22
C LEU A 194 -3.61 -14.32 -9.21
N VAL A 195 -4.83 -14.36 -8.68
CA VAL A 195 -6.10 -14.43 -9.41
C VAL A 195 -6.75 -13.05 -9.38
N LEU A 196 -6.47 -12.23 -10.41
CA LEU A 196 -7.09 -10.91 -10.56
C LEU A 196 -8.38 -11.01 -11.38
N GLU A 197 -8.44 -11.96 -12.32
CA GLU A 197 -9.59 -12.20 -13.17
C GLU A 197 -10.20 -13.59 -12.90
N PRO A 198 -11.51 -13.77 -13.13
CA PRO A 198 -12.17 -15.06 -12.91
C PRO A 198 -11.55 -16.21 -13.72
N THR A 199 -11.02 -15.91 -14.90
CA THR A 199 -10.37 -16.87 -15.81
C THR A 199 -9.02 -17.38 -15.30
N ASP A 200 -8.40 -16.67 -14.35
CA ASP A 200 -7.11 -17.06 -13.77
C ASP A 200 -7.25 -18.19 -12.75
N LEU A 201 -8.45 -18.38 -12.18
CA LEU A 201 -8.66 -19.25 -11.03
C LEU A 201 -8.40 -20.74 -11.36
N TYR A 202 -9.07 -21.28 -12.36
CA TYR A 202 -8.91 -22.70 -12.73
C TYR A 202 -7.47 -23.05 -13.12
N PRO A 203 -6.77 -22.27 -13.97
CA PRO A 203 -5.35 -22.50 -14.24
C PRO A 203 -4.49 -22.52 -12.97
N ALA A 204 -4.70 -21.58 -12.05
CA ALA A 204 -3.98 -21.56 -10.77
C ALA A 204 -4.23 -22.82 -9.94
N LEU A 205 -5.50 -23.23 -9.82
CA LEU A 205 -5.90 -24.42 -9.07
C LEU A 205 -5.31 -25.71 -9.66
N LEU A 206 -5.31 -25.87 -10.98
CA LEU A 206 -4.71 -27.03 -11.65
C LEU A 206 -3.19 -27.10 -11.44
N ARG A 207 -2.51 -25.96 -11.39
CA ARG A 207 -1.06 -25.91 -11.13
C ARG A 207 -0.73 -26.31 -9.71
N LEU A 208 -1.48 -25.82 -8.73
CA LEU A 208 -1.33 -26.25 -7.35
C LEU A 208 -1.55 -27.76 -7.21
N ALA A 209 -2.58 -28.31 -7.87
CA ALA A 209 -2.82 -29.75 -7.87
C ALA A 209 -1.63 -30.54 -8.44
N ALA A 210 -1.04 -30.08 -9.55
CA ALA A 210 0.14 -30.69 -10.14
C ALA A 210 1.36 -30.58 -9.21
N GLY A 211 1.61 -29.41 -8.63
CA GLY A 211 2.71 -29.18 -7.69
C GLY A 211 2.63 -30.10 -6.47
N PHE A 212 1.45 -30.27 -5.89
CA PHE A 212 1.24 -31.22 -4.79
C PHE A 212 1.43 -32.67 -5.23
N SER A 213 0.86 -33.06 -6.37
CA SER A 213 0.94 -34.43 -6.88
C SER A 213 2.37 -34.86 -7.22
N HIS A 214 3.24 -33.92 -7.59
CA HIS A 214 4.65 -34.15 -7.84
C HIS A 214 5.54 -33.88 -6.62
N HIS A 215 4.97 -33.65 -5.44
CA HIS A 215 5.69 -33.31 -4.21
C HIS A 215 6.66 -32.12 -4.36
N GLN A 216 6.31 -31.17 -5.22
CA GLN A 216 7.11 -29.95 -5.46
C GLN A 216 6.78 -28.85 -4.45
N ILE A 217 5.60 -28.91 -3.84
CA ILE A 217 5.12 -27.92 -2.86
C ILE A 217 4.46 -28.62 -1.67
N ASP A 218 4.57 -27.98 -0.51
CA ASP A 218 3.96 -28.40 0.75
C ASP A 218 2.80 -27.50 1.17
N LEU A 219 2.67 -26.34 0.51
CA LEU A 219 1.68 -25.32 0.76
C LEU A 219 1.32 -24.59 -0.53
N GLY A 220 0.03 -24.52 -0.84
CA GLY A 220 -0.49 -23.72 -1.94
C GLY A 220 -1.16 -22.47 -1.40
N ALA A 221 -0.98 -21.34 -2.07
CA ALA A 221 -1.60 -20.07 -1.73
C ALA A 221 -2.25 -19.44 -2.97
N VAL A 222 -3.42 -18.83 -2.79
CA VAL A 222 -4.11 -18.09 -3.84
C VAL A 222 -4.48 -16.71 -3.31
N LEU A 223 -3.92 -15.66 -3.91
CA LEU A 223 -4.36 -14.28 -3.74
C LEU A 223 -5.46 -13.97 -4.74
N VAL A 224 -6.69 -13.84 -4.25
CA VAL A 224 -7.88 -13.61 -5.07
C VAL A 224 -8.29 -12.15 -4.95
N ALA A 225 -8.40 -11.44 -6.07
CA ALA A 225 -8.99 -10.10 -6.06
C ALA A 225 -10.42 -10.19 -5.52
N ASP A 226 -10.74 -9.34 -4.53
CA ASP A 226 -12.03 -9.40 -3.85
C ASP A 226 -12.69 -8.02 -3.68
N GLY A 227 -14.01 -8.03 -3.48
CA GLY A 227 -14.82 -6.84 -3.23
C GLY A 227 -14.58 -5.70 -4.22
N ALA A 228 -14.14 -4.55 -3.70
CA ALA A 228 -13.89 -3.35 -4.50
C ALA A 228 -12.75 -3.53 -5.52
N LEU A 229 -11.74 -4.37 -5.23
CA LEU A 229 -10.66 -4.65 -6.16
C LEU A 229 -11.19 -5.44 -7.36
N ALA A 230 -11.93 -6.52 -7.11
CA ALA A 230 -12.50 -7.35 -8.16
C ALA A 230 -13.48 -6.59 -9.07
N GLN A 231 -14.29 -5.69 -8.49
CA GLN A 231 -15.18 -4.82 -9.26
C GLN A 231 -14.40 -3.82 -10.10
N LYS A 232 -13.35 -3.20 -9.54
CA LYS A 232 -12.53 -2.20 -10.22
C LYS A 232 -11.80 -2.78 -11.43
N TYR A 233 -11.33 -4.01 -11.31
CA TYR A 233 -10.53 -4.69 -12.33
C TYR A 233 -11.31 -5.72 -13.13
N ARG A 234 -12.65 -5.66 -13.06
CA ARG A 234 -13.50 -6.58 -13.81
C ARG A 234 -13.24 -6.43 -15.31
N SER A 235 -12.79 -7.51 -15.94
CA SER A 235 -12.68 -7.58 -17.39
C SER A 235 -14.08 -7.47 -18.02
N LYS A 236 -14.19 -7.11 -19.31
CA LYS A 236 -15.48 -7.04 -20.03
C LYS A 236 -16.16 -8.41 -20.22
N THR A 237 -15.68 -9.44 -19.53
CA THR A 237 -16.24 -10.78 -19.59
C THR A 237 -17.61 -10.83 -18.92
N SER A 238 -18.48 -11.73 -19.39
CA SER A 238 -19.80 -11.98 -18.79
C SER A 238 -19.70 -12.68 -17.44
N LEU A 239 -18.52 -13.19 -17.08
CA LEU A 239 -18.30 -13.91 -15.83
C LEU A 239 -18.46 -12.97 -14.61
N PRO A 240 -18.96 -13.49 -13.49
CA PRO A 240 -18.92 -12.74 -12.24
C PRO A 240 -17.46 -12.51 -11.82
N PRO A 241 -17.16 -11.38 -11.17
CA PRO A 241 -15.80 -11.03 -10.76
C PRO A 241 -15.18 -12.13 -9.89
N ALA A 242 -13.85 -12.14 -9.82
CA ALA A 242 -13.15 -12.98 -8.85
C ALA A 242 -13.64 -12.61 -7.43
N SER A 243 -13.75 -13.61 -6.56
CA SER A 243 -14.05 -13.38 -5.15
C SER A 243 -13.54 -14.55 -4.32
N LEU A 244 -13.22 -14.28 -3.06
CA LEU A 244 -12.76 -15.30 -2.14
C LEU A 244 -13.80 -16.42 -1.96
N GLU A 245 -15.08 -16.04 -1.83
CA GLU A 245 -16.20 -16.98 -1.72
C GLU A 245 -16.36 -17.88 -2.94
N ARG A 246 -16.09 -17.37 -4.15
CA ARG A 246 -16.09 -18.21 -5.35
C ARG A 246 -14.90 -19.15 -5.35
N ALA A 247 -13.70 -18.65 -5.06
CA ALA A 247 -12.50 -19.49 -5.01
C ALA A 247 -12.63 -20.61 -3.98
N LYS A 248 -13.20 -20.32 -2.80
CA LYS A 248 -13.48 -21.32 -1.76
C LYS A 248 -14.41 -22.42 -2.29
N ARG A 249 -15.56 -22.05 -2.86
CA ARG A 249 -16.52 -23.01 -3.42
C ARG A 249 -15.91 -23.85 -4.54
N ASP A 250 -15.15 -23.22 -5.44
CA ASP A 250 -14.51 -23.92 -6.56
C ASP A 250 -13.44 -24.91 -6.05
N VAL A 251 -12.67 -24.55 -5.00
CA VAL A 251 -11.73 -25.49 -4.37
C VAL A 251 -12.46 -26.64 -3.68
N GLU A 252 -13.51 -26.36 -2.89
CA GLU A 252 -14.33 -27.37 -2.20
C GLU A 252 -15.02 -28.34 -3.18
N ALA A 253 -15.31 -27.89 -4.41
CA ALA A 253 -15.89 -28.70 -5.46
C ALA A 253 -14.88 -29.59 -6.21
N LEU A 254 -13.56 -29.42 -6.00
CA LEU A 254 -12.51 -30.15 -6.70
C LEU A 254 -11.82 -31.16 -5.78
N PRO A 255 -12.22 -32.45 -5.79
CA PRO A 255 -11.78 -33.44 -4.79
C PRO A 255 -10.26 -33.60 -4.70
N PHE A 256 -9.56 -33.44 -5.84
CA PHE A 256 -8.11 -33.57 -5.91
C PHE A 256 -7.35 -32.41 -5.25
N LEU A 257 -8.02 -31.30 -4.92
CA LEU A 257 -7.44 -30.15 -4.19
C LEU A 257 -7.84 -30.13 -2.72
N VAL A 258 -9.03 -30.61 -2.39
CA VAL A 258 -9.58 -30.57 -1.02
C VAL A 258 -8.77 -31.39 -0.02
N GLN A 259 -7.82 -32.22 -0.46
CA GLN A 259 -6.93 -32.99 0.42
C GLN A 259 -5.59 -32.29 0.72
N TRP A 260 -5.28 -31.18 0.04
CA TRP A 260 -3.97 -30.54 0.13
C TRP A 260 -3.99 -29.23 0.94
N PRO A 261 -2.87 -28.85 1.61
CA PRO A 261 -2.81 -27.64 2.41
C PRO A 261 -2.89 -26.37 1.54
N LEU A 262 -4.06 -25.74 1.51
CA LEU A 262 -4.33 -24.54 0.72
C LEU A 262 -4.70 -23.32 1.58
N CYS A 263 -4.12 -22.17 1.24
CA CYS A 263 -4.48 -20.86 1.74
C CYS A 263 -5.18 -20.05 0.64
N LEU A 264 -6.34 -19.48 0.94
CA LEU A 264 -6.98 -18.50 0.08
C LEU A 264 -6.99 -17.15 0.81
N PHE A 265 -6.58 -16.10 0.10
CA PHE A 265 -6.42 -14.76 0.63
C PHE A 265 -7.22 -13.77 -0.22
N ALA A 266 -8.13 -13.01 0.41
CA ALA A 266 -8.80 -11.90 -0.26
C ALA A 266 -7.84 -10.71 -0.39
N LEU A 267 -7.40 -10.45 -1.62
CA LEU A 267 -6.66 -9.25 -1.97
C LEU A 267 -7.63 -8.09 -2.15
N SER A 268 -7.44 -7.02 -1.38
CA SER A 268 -8.32 -5.86 -1.37
C SER A 268 -7.54 -4.55 -1.52
N LEU A 269 -8.28 -3.48 -1.85
CA LEU A 269 -7.75 -2.12 -1.92
C LEU A 269 -8.31 -1.25 -0.80
N ARG A 270 -7.45 -0.40 -0.25
CA ARG A 270 -7.87 0.73 0.57
C ARG A 270 -7.31 2.02 0.01
N ARG A 271 -8.09 3.09 0.04
CA ARG A 271 -7.63 4.43 -0.35
C ARG A 271 -6.91 5.06 0.83
N THR A 272 -5.66 5.45 0.63
CA THR A 272 -4.86 6.18 1.60
C THR A 272 -4.30 7.45 0.95
N LEU A 273 -3.58 8.26 1.73
CA LEU A 273 -2.81 9.37 1.19
C LEU A 273 -1.37 8.91 0.97
N LYS A 274 -0.72 9.39 -0.09
CA LYS A 274 0.71 9.18 -0.36
C LYS A 274 1.48 9.36 0.94
N ARG A 275 2.34 8.40 1.25
CA ARG A 275 3.27 8.51 2.37
C ARG A 275 4.47 9.33 1.89
N GLY A 276 5.13 10.02 2.83
CA GLY A 276 6.43 10.58 2.54
C GLY A 276 7.46 9.48 2.30
N THR A 277 8.48 9.75 1.49
CA THR A 277 9.64 8.91 1.21
C THR A 277 10.90 9.60 1.66
#